data_AF-A0A1H6GL62-F1
#
_entry.id   AF-A0A1H6GL62-F1
#
_cell.length_a   1.000
_cell.length_b   1.000
_cell.length_c   1.000
_cell.angle_alpha   90.00
_cell.angle_beta   90.00
_cell.angle_gamma   90.00
#
_symmetry.space_group_name_H-M   'P 1'
#
loop_
_entity.id
_entity.type
_entity.pdbx_description
1 polymer ?
#
loop_
_entity_poly.entity_id
_entity_poly.type
_entity_poly.pdbx_seq_one_letter_code
_entity_poly.pdbx_strand_id
1 'polypeptide(L)'
;MKTHELAKALQQLGKILRAMPNQELDGLGSALMGAPPQQPIGISLSALAALSKYNKLDWEKVIRDFELPLEVRARDGARDVMGKIITYLAENDAERDRVARKSTASDSDRPSELSSALQFLLNNG
;
A
#
# COMPACT_ATOMS: atom_id res chain seq x y z
N MET A 1 17.43 22.61 21.77
CA MET A 1 16.67 21.66 22.60
C MET A 1 16.97 21.94 24.06
N LYS A 2 15.95 22.05 24.90
CA LYS A 2 16.15 22.29 26.34
C LYS A 2 16.42 20.94 27.04
N THR A 3 17.24 20.95 28.09
CA THR A 3 17.63 19.73 28.84
C THR A 3 16.43 18.90 29.33
N HIS A 4 15.32 19.57 29.65
CA HIS A 4 14.06 18.93 30.04
C HIS A 4 13.37 18.16 28.89
N GLU A 5 13.47 18.65 27.66
CA GLU A 5 12.89 17.97 26.49
C GLU A 5 13.70 16.71 26.15
N LEU A 6 15.03 16.79 26.29
CA LEU A 6 15.92 15.64 26.13
C LEU A 6 15.63 14.56 27.18
N ALA A 7 15.44 14.94 28.45
CA ALA A 7 15.08 14.00 29.51
C ALA A 7 13.74 13.29 29.22
N LYS A 8 12.74 14.00 28.69
CA LYS A 8 11.44 13.42 28.31
C LYS A 8 11.58 12.45 27.14
N ALA A 9 12.38 12.79 26.13
CA ALA A 9 12.63 11.91 24.98
C ALA A 9 13.36 10.61 25.40
N LEU A 10 14.34 10.69 26.30
CA LEU A 10 15.04 9.51 26.83
C LEU A 10 14.11 8.60 27.65
N GLN A 11 13.20 9.18 28.43
CA GLN A 11 12.19 8.40 29.15
C GLN A 11 11.22 7.67 28.21
N GLN A 12 10.83 8.30 27.10
CA GLN A 12 9.98 7.66 26.09
C GLN A 12 10.71 6.53 25.38
N LEU A 13 11.97 6.75 25.00
CA LEU A 13 12.81 5.71 24.40
C LEU A 13 12.95 4.50 25.33
N GLY A 14 13.20 4.72 26.63
CA GLY A 14 13.28 3.64 27.62
C GLY A 14 12.00 2.82 27.76
N LYS A 15 10.82 3.42 27.59
CA LYS A 15 9.54 2.69 27.58
C LYS A 15 9.41 1.81 26.35
N ILE A 16 9.84 2.30 25.19
CA ILE A 16 9.80 1.56 23.93
C ILE A 16 10.76 0.37 23.97
N LEU A 17 11.99 0.58 24.46
CA LEU A 17 12.99 -0.50 24.59
C LEU A 17 12.53 -1.62 25.53
N ARG A 18 11.81 -1.29 26.61
CA ARG A 18 11.22 -2.30 27.52
C ARG A 18 10.07 -3.09 26.89
N ALA A 19 9.40 -2.53 25.90
CA ALA A 19 8.30 -3.17 25.19
C ALA A 19 8.78 -3.99 23.98
N MET A 20 10.05 -3.85 23.58
CA MET A 20 10.63 -4.63 22.50
C MET A 20 11.05 -6.04 22.95
N PRO A 21 11.05 -7.02 22.03
CA PRO A 21 11.65 -8.34 22.27
C PRO A 21 13.13 -8.19 22.66
N ASN A 22 13.63 -9.09 23.51
CA ASN A 22 15.03 -9.09 23.92
C ASN A 22 15.94 -9.39 22.72
N GLN A 23 16.49 -8.34 22.11
CA GLN A 23 17.38 -8.39 20.95
C GLN A 23 18.77 -7.84 21.32
N GLU A 24 19.80 -8.37 20.68
CA GLU A 24 21.18 -7.93 20.88
C GLU A 24 21.35 -6.46 20.45
N LEU A 25 22.14 -5.69 21.22
CA LEU A 25 22.33 -4.25 21.01
C LEU A 25 22.89 -3.92 19.61
N ASP A 26 23.63 -4.84 18.99
CA ASP A 26 24.19 -4.69 17.65
C ASP A 26 23.12 -4.61 16.54
N GLY A 27 21.91 -5.13 16.79
CA GLY A 27 20.78 -5.05 15.85
C GLY A 27 19.87 -3.84 16.05
N LEU A 28 20.06 -3.09 17.13
CA LEU A 28 19.09 -2.09 17.61
C LEU A 28 19.06 -0.84 16.71
N GLY A 29 20.20 -0.46 16.15
CA GLY A 29 20.28 0.60 15.14
C GLY A 29 19.53 0.26 13.85
N SER A 30 19.55 -1.02 13.45
CA SER A 30 18.80 -1.52 12.30
C SER A 30 17.30 -1.64 12.60
N ALA A 31 16.91 -2.04 13.81
CA ALA A 31 15.51 -2.11 14.21
C ALA A 31 14.84 -0.73 14.35
N LEU A 32 15.59 0.30 14.75
CA LEU A 32 15.08 1.67 14.86
C LEU A 32 15.09 2.44 13.52
N MET A 33 15.96 2.08 12.59
CA MET A 33 16.08 2.70 11.26
C MET A 33 15.49 1.84 10.13
N GLY A 34 15.07 0.63 10.44
CA GLY A 34 14.50 -0.31 9.49
C GLY A 34 13.15 0.19 9.02
N ALA A 35 12.99 0.30 7.70
CA ALA A 35 11.69 0.47 7.08
C ALA A 35 10.70 -0.54 7.67
N PRO A 36 9.41 -0.17 7.86
CA PRO A 36 8.41 -1.08 8.39
C PRO A 36 8.49 -2.40 7.60
N PRO A 37 8.45 -3.56 8.29
CA PRO A 37 8.55 -4.84 7.61
C PRO A 37 7.49 -4.86 6.51
N GLN A 38 7.92 -5.14 5.27
CA GLN A 38 7.01 -5.38 4.17
C GLN A 38 6.14 -6.58 4.58
N GLN A 39 4.96 -6.30 5.09
CA GLN A 39 3.99 -7.33 5.36
C GLN A 39 3.64 -7.92 4.00
N PRO A 40 3.81 -9.25 3.79
CA PRO A 40 3.32 -9.87 2.59
C PRO A 40 1.82 -9.64 2.58
N ILE A 41 1.35 -8.87 1.60
CA ILE A 41 -0.05 -8.52 1.45
C ILE A 41 -0.81 -9.85 1.33
N GLY A 42 -1.49 -10.21 2.41
CA GLY A 42 -2.41 -11.33 2.41
C GLY A 42 -3.66 -10.86 1.71
N ILE A 43 -3.63 -10.73 0.37
CA ILE A 43 -4.83 -10.39 -0.38
C ILE A 43 -5.84 -11.49 -0.09
N SER A 44 -6.85 -11.18 0.72
CA SER A 44 -7.89 -12.15 1.05
C SER A 44 -8.57 -12.60 -0.24
N LEU A 45 -8.72 -13.92 -0.42
CA LEU A 45 -9.43 -14.50 -1.57
C LEU A 45 -10.84 -13.89 -1.74
N SER A 46 -11.45 -13.47 -0.64
CA SER A 46 -12.72 -12.73 -0.62
C SER A 46 -12.61 -11.34 -1.26
N ALA A 47 -11.52 -10.60 -1.05
CA ALA A 47 -11.26 -9.33 -1.72
C ALA A 47 -11.08 -9.51 -3.24
N LEU A 48 -10.30 -10.52 -3.67
CA LEU A 48 -10.15 -10.82 -5.10
C LEU A 48 -11.47 -11.24 -5.74
N ALA A 49 -12.28 -12.04 -5.04
CA ALA A 49 -13.61 -12.43 -5.50
C ALA A 49 -14.53 -11.21 -5.65
N ALA A 50 -14.50 -10.27 -4.69
CA ALA A 50 -15.26 -9.03 -4.76
C ALA A 50 -14.83 -8.14 -5.93
N LEU A 51 -13.54 -8.13 -6.28
CA LEU A 51 -13.00 -7.39 -7.43
C LEU A 51 -13.31 -8.06 -8.78
N SER A 52 -13.64 -9.35 -8.80
CA SER A 52 -13.95 -10.09 -10.03
C SER A 52 -15.27 -9.70 -10.71
N LYS A 53 -16.16 -8.98 -10.01
CA LYS A 53 -17.45 -8.50 -10.52
C LYS A 53 -17.31 -7.34 -11.52
N TYR A 54 -16.17 -6.64 -11.52
CA TYR A 54 -15.95 -5.44 -12.34
C TYR A 54 -15.51 -5.80 -13.75
N ASN A 55 -15.97 -5.00 -14.72
CA ASN A 55 -15.71 -5.26 -16.13
C ASN A 55 -14.35 -4.68 -16.58
N LYS A 56 -13.95 -4.95 -17.83
CA LYS A 56 -12.69 -4.44 -18.40
C LYS A 56 -12.60 -2.92 -18.39
N LEU A 57 -13.70 -2.22 -18.71
CA LEU A 57 -13.74 -0.75 -18.78
C LEU A 57 -13.50 -0.13 -17.40
N ASP A 58 -13.96 -0.77 -16.33
CA ASP A 58 -13.72 -0.31 -14.96
C ASP A 58 -12.24 -0.43 -14.60
N TRP A 59 -11.58 -1.52 -14.97
CA TRP A 59 -10.14 -1.69 -14.79
C TRP A 59 -9.31 -0.73 -15.63
N GLU A 60 -9.73 -0.44 -16.86
CA GLU A 60 -9.11 0.59 -17.68
C GLU A 60 -9.26 1.99 -17.07
N LYS A 61 -10.38 2.28 -16.40
CA LYS A 61 -10.53 3.52 -15.63
C LYS A 61 -9.50 3.58 -14.50
N VAL A 62 -9.32 2.52 -13.73
CA VAL A 62 -8.29 2.46 -12.68
C VAL A 62 -6.90 2.75 -13.24
N ILE A 63 -6.54 2.16 -14.38
CA ILE A 63 -5.25 2.42 -15.04
C ILE A 63 -5.10 3.91 -15.38
N ARG A 64 -6.16 4.55 -15.87
CA ARG A 64 -6.15 6.00 -16.16
C ARG A 64 -6.11 6.85 -14.89
N ASP A 65 -6.96 6.56 -13.90
CA ASP A 65 -7.06 7.31 -12.64
C ASP A 65 -5.72 7.34 -11.90
N PHE A 66 -5.02 6.21 -11.89
CA PHE A 66 -3.72 6.09 -11.25
C PHE A 66 -2.54 6.31 -12.20
N GLU A 67 -2.77 6.55 -13.49
CA GLU A 67 -1.73 6.73 -14.50
C GLU A 67 -0.71 5.58 -14.49
N LEU A 68 -1.20 4.34 -14.42
CA LEU A 68 -0.35 3.15 -14.39
C LEU A 68 0.23 2.91 -15.80
N PRO A 69 1.55 2.62 -15.94
CA PRO A 69 2.19 2.38 -17.23
C PRO A 69 1.92 0.96 -17.74
N LEU A 70 0.63 0.59 -17.84
CA LEU A 70 0.18 -0.74 -18.24
C LEU A 70 -0.45 -0.71 -19.62
N GLU A 71 0.02 -1.59 -20.50
CA GLU A 71 -0.58 -1.79 -21.82
C GLU A 71 -1.77 -2.76 -21.72
N VAL A 72 -2.96 -2.27 -22.07
CA VAL A 72 -4.18 -3.08 -22.21
C VAL A 72 -4.37 -3.43 -23.68
N ARG A 73 -4.32 -4.72 -24.01
CA ARG A 73 -4.55 -5.20 -25.38
C ARG A 73 -6.04 -5.41 -25.61
N ALA A 74 -6.47 -5.33 -26.87
CA ALA A 74 -7.87 -5.56 -27.25
C ALA A 74 -8.39 -6.94 -26.80
N ARG A 75 -7.53 -7.96 -26.85
CA ARG A 75 -7.83 -9.36 -26.45
C ARG A 75 -7.87 -9.61 -24.94
N ASP A 76 -7.38 -8.68 -24.12
CA ASP A 76 -7.31 -8.88 -22.68
C ASP A 76 -8.73 -8.83 -22.09
N GLY A 77 -9.10 -9.85 -21.31
CA GLY A 77 -10.32 -9.85 -20.53
C GLY A 77 -10.16 -9.07 -19.21
N ALA A 78 -11.26 -8.84 -18.48
CA ALA A 78 -11.22 -8.12 -17.21
C ALA A 78 -10.25 -8.74 -16.18
N ARG A 79 -10.16 -10.09 -16.15
CA ARG A 79 -9.24 -10.83 -15.28
C ARG A 79 -7.77 -10.62 -15.67
N ASP A 80 -7.48 -10.52 -16.95
CA ASP A 80 -6.10 -10.30 -17.43
C ASP A 80 -5.63 -8.89 -17.04
N VAL A 81 -6.50 -7.89 -17.22
CA VAL A 81 -6.20 -6.50 -16.82
C VAL A 81 -6.02 -6.39 -15.31
N MET A 82 -6.91 -6.99 -14.53
CA MET A 82 -6.77 -7.07 -13.07
C MET A 82 -5.45 -7.73 -12.67
N GLY A 83 -5.11 -8.88 -13.27
CA GLY A 83 -3.87 -9.59 -13.01
C GLY A 83 -2.64 -8.71 -13.26
N LYS A 84 -2.61 -8.02 -14.40
CA LYS A 84 -1.53 -7.06 -14.73
C LYS A 84 -1.39 -5.96 -13.68
N ILE A 85 -2.49 -5.39 -13.20
CA ILE A 85 -2.47 -4.34 -12.16
C ILE A 85 -1.91 -4.89 -10.85
N ILE A 86 -2.39 -6.05 -10.41
CA ILE A 86 -1.94 -6.67 -9.15
C ILE A 86 -0.47 -7.05 -9.24
N THR A 87 -0.04 -7.69 -10.32
CA THR A 87 1.38 -8.04 -10.55
C THR A 87 2.25 -6.80 -10.53
N TYR A 88 1.84 -5.73 -11.22
CA TYR A 88 2.59 -4.48 -11.25
C TYR A 88 2.75 -3.86 -9.86
N LEU A 89 1.68 -3.80 -9.07
CA LEU A 89 1.73 -3.25 -7.71
C LEU A 89 2.48 -4.14 -6.71
N ALA A 90 2.54 -5.45 -6.97
CA ALA A 90 3.35 -6.39 -6.19
C ALA A 90 4.86 -6.22 -6.48
N GLU A 91 5.22 -5.89 -7.72
CA GLU A 91 6.61 -5.69 -8.15
C GLU A 91 7.14 -4.26 -7.88
N ASN A 92 6.26 -3.28 -7.65
CA ASN A 92 6.61 -1.86 -7.53
C ASN A 92 6.09 -1.24 -6.23
N ASP A 93 6.86 -1.36 -5.15
CA ASP A 93 6.48 -0.86 -3.81
C ASP A 93 6.20 0.66 -3.79
N ALA A 94 7.00 1.44 -4.50
CA ALA A 94 6.83 2.89 -4.58
C ALA A 94 5.51 3.30 -5.25
N GLU A 95 5.10 2.54 -6.26
CA GLU A 95 3.83 2.76 -6.96
C GLU A 95 2.65 2.33 -6.11
N ARG A 96 2.80 1.25 -5.35
CA ARG A 96 1.80 0.84 -4.35
C ARG A 96 1.54 1.94 -3.33
N ASP A 97 2.60 2.50 -2.75
CA ASP A 97 2.48 3.61 -1.79
C ASP A 97 1.87 4.86 -2.44
N ARG A 98 2.20 5.14 -3.70
CA ARG A 98 1.61 6.24 -4.46
C ARG A 98 0.11 6.04 -4.65
N VAL A 99 -0.32 4.85 -5.08
CA VAL A 99 -1.73 4.50 -5.29
C VAL A 99 -2.51 4.54 -3.98
N ALA A 100 -1.93 4.03 -2.88
CA ALA A 100 -2.53 4.05 -1.55
C ALA A 100 -2.78 5.47 -1.02
N ARG A 101 -1.89 6.42 -1.36
CA ARG A 101 -1.94 7.82 -0.92
C ARG A 101 -2.64 8.76 -1.90
N LYS A 102 -2.77 8.39 -3.18
CA LYS A 102 -3.38 9.24 -4.21
C LYS A 102 -4.87 9.38 -3.91
N SER A 103 -5.26 10.48 -3.24
CA SER A 103 -6.66 10.90 -3.21
C SER A 103 -7.13 11.06 -4.65
N THR A 104 -8.18 10.34 -5.04
CA THR A 104 -8.77 10.29 -6.39
C THR A 104 -9.45 11.62 -6.80
N ALA A 105 -8.97 12.75 -6.30
CA ALA A 105 -9.52 14.08 -6.51
C ALA A 105 -9.20 14.66 -7.90
N SER A 106 -8.50 13.93 -8.77
CA SER A 106 -8.10 14.46 -10.08
C SER A 106 -9.03 13.96 -11.19
N ASP A 107 -9.94 14.85 -11.57
CA ASP A 107 -10.35 15.13 -12.95
C ASP A 107 -11.29 14.15 -13.69
N SER A 108 -11.96 13.24 -13.00
CA SER A 108 -13.19 12.66 -13.55
C SER A 108 -14.26 12.46 -12.47
N ASP A 109 -15.49 12.76 -12.87
CA ASP A 109 -16.72 12.77 -12.09
C ASP A 109 -16.88 11.51 -11.22
N ARG A 110 -16.44 11.61 -9.95
CA ARG A 110 -16.40 10.59 -8.88
C ARG A 110 -15.42 9.43 -9.09
N PRO A 111 -14.61 9.08 -8.06
CA PRO A 111 -13.83 7.84 -8.08
C PRO A 111 -14.75 6.65 -8.30
N SER A 112 -14.35 5.77 -9.22
CA SER A 112 -15.05 4.51 -9.39
C SER A 112 -15.06 3.73 -8.07
N GLU A 113 -16.14 3.01 -7.79
CA GLU A 113 -16.26 2.15 -6.61
C GLU A 113 -15.06 1.18 -6.52
N LEU A 114 -14.56 0.76 -7.68
CA LEU A 114 -13.36 -0.07 -7.84
C LEU A 114 -12.08 0.63 -7.38
N SER A 115 -11.85 1.89 -7.78
CA SER A 115 -10.67 2.68 -7.38
C SER A 115 -10.63 2.86 -5.85
N SER A 116 -11.80 3.12 -5.24
CA SER A 116 -11.94 3.23 -3.78
C SER A 116 -11.70 1.89 -3.07
N ALA A 117 -12.26 0.80 -3.61
CA ALA A 117 -12.06 -0.55 -3.07
C ALA A 117 -10.58 -0.97 -3.13
N LEU A 118 -9.89 -0.66 -4.23
CA LEU A 118 -8.46 -0.93 -4.38
C LEU A 118 -7.64 -0.17 -3.31
N GLN A 119 -7.89 1.12 -3.11
CA GLN A 119 -7.21 1.90 -2.07
C GLN A 119 -7.48 1.38 -0.67
N PHE A 120 -8.73 1.00 -0.39
CA PHE A 120 -9.08 0.40 0.90
C PHE A 120 -8.28 -0.88 1.14
N LEU A 121 -8.14 -1.74 0.12
CA LEU A 121 -7.36 -2.98 0.22
C LEU A 121 -5.86 -2.71 0.41
N LEU A 122 -5.30 -1.70 -0.25
CA LEU A 122 -3.89 -1.35 -0.09
C LEU A 122 -3.57 -0.70 1.27
N ASN A 123 -4.54 -0.02 1.88
CA ASN A 123 -4.37 0.62 3.19
C ASN A 123 -4.68 -0.31 4.37
N ASN A 124 -5.43 -1.39 4.15
CA ASN A 124 -5.86 -2.33 5.20
C ASN A 124 -5.36 -3.77 4.99
N GLY A 125 -4.53 -4.00 3.97
CA GLY A 125 -3.96 -5.30 3.61
C GLY A 125 -2.52 -5.49 4.04
#